data_AF-A0A087TYE0-F1
#
_entry.id   AF-A0A087TYE0-F1
#
_cell.length_a   1.000
_cell.length_b   1.000
_cell.length_c   1.000
_cell.angle_alpha   90.00
_cell.angle_beta   90.00
_cell.angle_gamma   90.00
#
_symmetry.space_group_name_H-M   'P 1'
#
loop_
_entity.id
_entity.type
_entity.pdbx_description
1 polymer ?
#
loop_
_entity_poly.entity_id
_entity_poly.type
_entity_poly.pdbx_seq_one_letter_code
_entity_poly.pdbx_strand_id
1 'polypeptide(L)'
;MKYEDLHSLLCDDTFYPTIFKGILKTMRPSLLKETWMRNPSCCFVFFWILSNVKHPHLVDYIQDIFPPLFMFTSYYAIPQKVIGIRCFDHILDNIAPSLLKLDGKEDVIYHVLKPIIYSRELPLIEVVFPCILKLPMMR
;
A
#
# COMPACT_ATOMS: atom_id res chain seq x y z
N MET A 1 25.89 -8.92 14.15
CA MET A 1 24.67 -8.07 14.20
C MET A 1 23.57 -8.92 13.58
N LYS A 2 22.48 -9.23 14.31
CA LYS A 2 21.55 -10.35 13.96
C LYS A 2 20.68 -10.08 12.71
N TYR A 3 20.68 -8.85 12.20
CA TYR A 3 19.92 -8.41 11.03
C TYR A 3 20.85 -7.72 10.05
N GLU A 4 20.73 -8.05 8.77
CA GLU A 4 21.55 -7.49 7.68
C GLU A 4 20.87 -6.26 7.04
N ASP A 5 19.54 -6.17 7.11
CA ASP A 5 18.76 -5.07 6.55
C ASP A 5 17.45 -4.82 7.33
N LEU A 6 16.72 -3.76 6.95
CA LEU A 6 15.44 -3.42 7.58
C LEU A 6 14.34 -4.43 7.26
N HIS A 7 14.35 -5.04 6.08
CA HIS A 7 13.36 -6.05 5.68
C HIS A 7 13.40 -7.26 6.62
N SER A 8 14.58 -7.82 6.87
CA SER A 8 14.80 -8.97 7.76
C SER A 8 14.39 -8.65 9.20
N LEU A 9 14.60 -7.44 9.69
CA LEU A 9 14.12 -7.01 11.00
C LEU A 9 12.59 -6.89 11.04
N LEU A 10 11.98 -6.25 10.05
CA LEU A 10 10.54 -5.99 10.01
C LEU A 10 9.71 -7.28 9.91
N CYS A 11 10.22 -8.27 9.19
CA CYS A 11 9.55 -9.53 8.89
C CYS A 11 10.01 -10.69 9.78
N ASP A 12 10.80 -10.44 10.83
CA ASP A 12 11.30 -11.50 11.70
C ASP A 12 10.15 -12.13 12.53
N ASP A 13 9.83 -13.38 12.20
CA ASP A 13 8.80 -14.20 12.86
C ASP A 13 9.15 -14.57 14.31
N THR A 14 10.39 -14.35 14.77
CA THR A 14 10.74 -14.50 16.19
C THR A 14 10.06 -13.44 17.07
N PHE A 15 9.59 -12.33 16.48
CA PHE A 15 8.69 -11.40 17.14
C PHE A 15 7.23 -11.76 16.82
N TYR A 16 6.40 -11.94 17.85
CA TYR A 16 4.97 -12.17 17.66
C TYR A 16 4.11 -11.10 18.35
N PRO A 17 3.30 -10.31 17.60
CA PRO A 17 3.31 -10.21 16.14
C PRO A 17 4.64 -9.63 15.61
N THR A 18 4.94 -9.83 14.32
CA THR A 18 6.16 -9.27 13.69
C THR A 18 6.25 -7.76 13.92
N ILE A 19 7.47 -7.21 13.89
CA ILE A 19 7.68 -5.78 14.12
C ILE A 19 6.83 -4.94 13.16
N PHE A 20 6.78 -5.34 11.88
CA PHE A 20 5.93 -4.67 10.90
C PHE A 20 4.45 -4.67 11.29
N LYS A 21 3.90 -5.81 11.71
CA LYS A 21 2.51 -5.89 12.17
C LYS A 21 2.24 -5.08 13.43
N GLY A 22 3.21 -5.05 14.35
CA GLY A 22 3.17 -4.17 15.53
C GLY A 22 3.09 -2.69 15.16
N ILE A 23 3.89 -2.27 14.17
CA ILE A 23 3.86 -0.90 13.63
C ILE A 23 2.51 -0.61 12.97
N LEU A 24 2.01 -1.48 12.07
CA LEU A 24 0.72 -1.31 11.42
C LEU A 24 -0.41 -1.14 12.44
N LYS A 25 -0.41 -1.96 13.50
CA LYS A 25 -1.38 -1.88 14.59
C LYS A 25 -1.28 -0.56 15.36
N THR A 26 -0.07 -0.05 15.59
CA THR A 26 0.18 1.22 16.27
C THR A 26 -0.24 2.42 15.42
N MET A 27 -0.04 2.35 14.10
CA MET A 27 -0.42 3.42 13.18
C MET A 27 -1.93 3.42 12.90
N ARG A 28 -2.60 2.27 12.95
CA ARG A 28 -4.02 2.10 12.60
C ARG A 28 -4.95 3.18 13.17
N PRO A 29 -4.88 3.57 14.46
CA PRO A 29 -5.74 4.62 15.01
C PRO A 29 -5.54 5.99 14.39
N SER A 30 -4.38 6.28 13.80
CA SER A 30 -4.09 7.52 13.07
C SER A 30 -4.44 7.43 11.58
N LEU A 31 -4.82 6.23 11.12
CA LEU A 31 -5.21 5.93 9.74
C LEU A 31 -6.69 5.52 9.67
N LEU A 32 -7.52 5.95 10.64
CA LEU A 32 -8.97 5.80 10.58
C LEU A 32 -9.60 7.04 9.93
N LYS A 33 -10.78 6.88 9.34
CA LYS A 33 -11.46 7.93 8.57
C LYS A 33 -11.65 9.20 9.41
N GLU A 34 -11.93 9.02 10.71
CA GLU A 34 -12.24 10.07 11.66
C GLU A 34 -10.99 10.80 12.19
N THR A 35 -9.81 10.16 12.13
CA THR A 35 -8.60 10.61 12.81
C THR A 35 -7.47 10.98 11.85
N TRP A 36 -7.47 10.44 10.63
CA TRP A 36 -6.47 10.67 9.59
C TRP A 36 -6.17 12.15 9.34
N MET A 37 -7.21 13.00 9.33
CA MET A 37 -7.05 14.44 9.09
C MET A 37 -6.27 15.16 10.20
N ARG A 38 -6.11 14.56 11.38
CA ARG A 38 -5.29 15.13 12.46
C ARG A 38 -3.80 15.02 12.17
N ASN A 39 -3.40 14.05 11.36
CA ASN A 39 -2.01 13.86 10.94
C ASN A 39 -1.94 13.31 9.50
N PRO A 40 -2.17 14.15 8.48
CA PRO A 40 -2.14 13.72 7.08
C PRO A 40 -0.74 13.31 6.62
N SER A 41 0.31 13.58 7.40
CA SER A 41 1.67 13.15 7.10
C SER A 41 1.90 11.66 7.40
N CYS A 42 0.98 11.01 8.13
CA CYS A 42 1.07 9.58 8.44
C CYS A 42 1.13 8.69 7.20
N CYS A 43 0.61 9.11 6.03
CA CYS A 43 0.71 8.28 4.82
C CYS A 43 2.15 8.14 4.33
N PHE A 44 2.99 9.16 4.51
CA PHE A 44 4.39 9.09 4.09
C PHE A 44 5.18 8.12 4.97
N VAL A 45 4.92 8.15 6.28
CA VAL A 45 5.49 7.17 7.22
C VAL A 45 5.00 5.77 6.87
N PHE A 46 3.70 5.61 6.63
CA PHE A 46 3.10 4.34 6.24
C PHE A 46 3.76 3.78 4.97
N PHE A 47 3.87 4.61 3.93
CA PHE A 47 4.49 4.23 2.67
C PHE A 47 5.95 3.84 2.86
N TRP A 48 6.73 4.64 3.59
CA TRP A 48 8.14 4.34 3.85
C TRP A 48 8.32 2.98 4.52
N ILE A 49 7.52 2.66 5.54
CA ILE A 49 7.60 1.37 6.22
C ILE A 49 7.14 0.24 5.29
N LEU A 50 6.06 0.43 4.54
CA LEU A 50 5.56 -0.54 3.55
C LEU A 50 6.60 -0.87 2.46
N SER A 51 7.32 0.13 1.95
CA SER A 51 8.34 -0.06 0.90
C SER A 51 9.50 -0.97 1.33
N ASN A 52 9.67 -1.19 2.63
CA ASN A 52 10.69 -2.08 3.20
C ASN A 52 10.21 -3.53 3.38
N VAL A 53 8.93 -3.82 3.11
CA VAL A 53 8.36 -5.17 3.20
C VAL A 53 8.03 -5.69 1.81
N LYS A 54 8.63 -6.82 1.44
CA LYS A 54 8.57 -7.38 0.09
C LYS A 54 8.07 -8.83 0.12
N HIS A 55 8.03 -9.46 -1.05
CA HIS A 55 7.82 -10.90 -1.16
C HIS A 55 8.86 -11.67 -0.31
N PRO A 56 8.49 -12.75 0.41
CA PRO A 56 7.16 -13.35 0.51
C PRO A 56 6.21 -12.71 1.54
N HIS A 57 6.72 -12.02 2.55
CA HIS A 57 5.95 -11.60 3.73
C HIS A 57 4.84 -10.58 3.47
N LEU A 58 4.96 -9.77 2.40
CA LEU A 58 3.98 -8.71 2.11
C LEU A 58 2.54 -9.25 1.99
N VAL A 59 2.37 -10.47 1.48
CA VAL A 59 1.04 -11.08 1.28
C VAL A 59 0.25 -11.21 2.58
N ASP A 60 0.94 -11.50 3.69
CA ASP A 60 0.32 -11.75 5.00
C ASP A 60 -0.30 -10.50 5.62
N TYR A 61 0.10 -9.31 5.15
CA TYR A 61 -0.32 -8.03 5.69
C TYR A 61 -1.33 -7.30 4.80
N ILE A 62 -1.74 -7.88 3.66
CA ILE A 62 -2.58 -7.18 2.68
C ILE A 62 -3.92 -6.73 3.27
N GLN A 63 -4.52 -7.55 4.14
CA GLN A 63 -5.77 -7.20 4.82
C GLN A 63 -5.63 -5.99 5.75
N ASP A 64 -4.45 -5.80 6.35
CA ASP A 64 -4.14 -4.65 7.20
C ASP A 64 -3.76 -3.41 6.38
N ILE A 65 -3.20 -3.60 5.18
CA ILE A 65 -2.68 -2.53 4.30
C ILE A 65 -3.76 -1.92 3.40
N PHE A 66 -4.72 -2.71 2.90
CA PHE A 66 -5.70 -2.21 1.94
C PHE A 66 -6.62 -1.10 2.49
N PRO A 67 -7.16 -1.19 3.73
CA PRO A 67 -8.01 -0.14 4.28
C PRO A 67 -7.37 1.27 4.28
N PRO A 68 -6.13 1.48 4.78
CA PRO A 68 -5.51 2.80 4.70
C PRO A 68 -5.21 3.24 3.26
N LEU A 69 -4.86 2.33 2.36
CA LEU A 69 -4.63 2.66 0.95
C LEU A 69 -5.88 3.23 0.27
N PHE A 70 -7.05 2.60 0.48
CA PHE A 70 -8.32 3.08 -0.07
C PHE A 70 -8.68 4.48 0.43
N MET A 71 -8.33 4.78 1.69
CA MET A 71 -8.49 6.12 2.23
C MET A 71 -7.56 7.12 1.53
N PHE A 72 -6.29 6.79 1.33
CA PHE A 72 -5.33 7.69 0.68
C PHE A 72 -5.75 8.02 -0.75
N THR A 73 -6.20 7.03 -1.52
CA THR A 73 -6.64 7.22 -2.92
C THR A 73 -7.97 7.94 -3.07
N SER A 74 -8.83 7.90 -2.05
CA SER A 74 -10.10 8.65 -2.05
C SER A 74 -9.96 10.08 -1.53
N TYR A 75 -8.80 10.44 -0.95
CA TYR A 75 -8.60 11.76 -0.34
C TYR A 75 -8.59 12.88 -1.37
N TYR A 76 -9.06 14.07 -1.01
CA TYR A 76 -9.15 15.18 -1.96
C TYR A 76 -7.77 15.66 -2.43
N ALA A 77 -6.78 15.72 -1.54
CA ALA A 77 -5.47 16.28 -1.84
C ALA A 77 -4.57 15.30 -2.64
N ILE A 78 -3.87 15.88 -3.62
CA ILE A 78 -3.06 15.17 -4.60
C ILE A 78 -1.90 14.37 -3.98
N PRO A 79 -1.09 14.91 -3.03
CA PRO A 79 0.03 14.16 -2.48
C PRO A 79 -0.35 12.83 -1.84
N GLN A 80 -1.48 12.79 -1.14
CA GLN A 80 -2.00 11.60 -0.48
C GLN A 80 -2.44 10.55 -1.50
N LYS A 81 -3.15 10.98 -2.55
CA LYS A 81 -3.51 10.10 -3.67
C LYS A 81 -2.29 9.51 -4.35
N VAL A 82 -1.26 10.34 -4.62
CA VAL A 82 0.02 9.88 -5.19
C VAL A 82 0.65 8.80 -4.30
N ILE A 83 0.70 9.02 -2.98
CA ILE A 83 1.22 8.03 -2.03
C ILE A 83 0.40 6.74 -2.06
N GLY A 84 -0.94 6.83 -2.05
CA GLY A 84 -1.81 5.66 -2.16
C GLY A 84 -1.54 4.83 -3.43
N ILE A 85 -1.36 5.49 -4.58
CA ILE A 85 -1.04 4.83 -5.84
C ILE A 85 0.36 4.19 -5.80
N ARG A 86 1.36 4.87 -5.22
CA ARG A 86 2.70 4.28 -5.03
C ARG A 86 2.69 3.06 -4.11
N CYS A 87 1.83 3.04 -3.10
CA CYS A 87 1.64 1.83 -2.29
C CYS A 87 1.06 0.68 -3.12
N PHE A 88 0.07 0.93 -3.98
CA PHE A 88 -0.45 -0.09 -4.90
C PHE A 88 0.61 -0.57 -5.88
N ASP A 89 1.40 0.35 -6.44
CA ASP A 89 2.50 0.02 -7.35
C ASP A 89 3.51 -0.93 -6.69
N HIS A 90 3.91 -0.64 -5.45
CA HIS A 90 4.78 -1.53 -4.65
C HIS A 90 4.16 -2.91 -4.41
N ILE A 91 2.85 -2.98 -4.13
CA ILE A 91 2.14 -4.25 -3.93
C ILE A 91 2.13 -5.08 -5.22
N LEU A 92 1.88 -4.44 -6.37
CA LEU A 92 1.88 -5.12 -7.67
C LEU A 92 3.27 -5.62 -8.08
N ASP A 93 4.33 -4.94 -7.63
CA ASP A 93 5.72 -5.38 -7.85
C ASP A 93 6.15 -6.53 -6.94
N ASN A 94 5.49 -6.72 -5.79
CA ASN A 94 5.95 -7.64 -4.73
C ASN A 94 4.96 -8.79 -4.43
N ILE A 95 3.84 -8.90 -5.15
CA ILE A 95 2.89 -10.01 -5.02
C ILE A 95 2.71 -10.71 -6.36
N ALA A 96 2.70 -12.05 -6.32
CA ALA A 96 2.47 -12.85 -7.51
C ALA A 96 1.08 -12.53 -8.13
N PRO A 97 1.01 -12.28 -9.45
CA PRO A 97 -0.24 -12.03 -10.18
C PRO A 97 -1.37 -13.04 -9.89
N SER A 98 -1.02 -14.32 -9.73
CA SER A 98 -1.96 -15.40 -9.45
C SER A 98 -2.67 -15.23 -8.11
N LEU A 99 -1.99 -14.72 -7.08
CA LEU A 99 -2.56 -14.48 -5.74
C LEU A 99 -3.53 -13.31 -5.77
N LEU A 100 -3.24 -12.26 -6.54
CA LEU A 100 -4.14 -11.13 -6.70
C LEU A 100 -5.44 -11.51 -7.42
N LYS A 101 -5.34 -12.38 -8.45
CA LYS A 101 -6.50 -12.93 -9.17
C LYS A 101 -7.36 -13.83 -8.30
N LEU A 102 -6.74 -14.80 -7.63
CA LEU A 102 -7.45 -15.81 -6.84
C LEU A 102 -8.34 -15.18 -5.77
N ASP A 103 -7.83 -14.12 -5.12
CA ASP A 103 -8.53 -13.47 -4.02
C ASP A 103 -9.42 -12.30 -4.47
N GLY A 104 -9.57 -12.05 -5.78
CA GLY A 104 -10.31 -10.92 -6.33
C GLY A 104 -9.75 -9.54 -5.96
N LYS A 105 -8.55 -9.49 -5.39
CA LYS A 105 -7.88 -8.24 -4.96
C LYS A 105 -7.55 -7.36 -6.15
N GLU A 106 -7.29 -7.97 -7.30
CA GLU A 106 -7.03 -7.26 -8.53
C GLU A 106 -8.19 -6.34 -8.95
N ASP A 107 -9.42 -6.87 -8.94
CA ASP A 107 -10.62 -6.09 -9.29
C ASP A 107 -10.82 -4.92 -8.33
N VAL A 108 -10.50 -5.13 -7.05
CA VAL A 108 -10.56 -4.08 -6.03
C VAL A 108 -9.55 -2.97 -6.32
N ILE A 109 -8.30 -3.31 -6.64
CA ILE A 109 -7.27 -2.32 -7.01
C ILE A 109 -7.72 -1.56 -8.26
N TYR A 110 -8.18 -2.27 -9.29
CA TYR A 110 -8.67 -1.65 -10.52
C TYR A 110 -9.82 -0.68 -10.25
N HIS A 111 -10.81 -1.07 -9.44
CA HIS A 111 -11.95 -0.22 -9.10
C HIS A 111 -11.53 1.08 -8.40
N VAL A 112 -10.50 1.01 -7.55
CA VAL A 112 -9.96 2.17 -6.83
C VAL A 112 -9.15 3.09 -7.74
N LEU A 113 -8.36 2.54 -8.66
CA LEU A 113 -7.52 3.33 -9.56
C LEU A 113 -8.30 3.91 -10.76
N LYS A 114 -9.33 3.22 -11.24
CA LYS A 114 -10.16 3.63 -12.39
C LYS A 114 -10.60 5.10 -12.36
N PRO A 115 -11.18 5.66 -11.28
CA PRO A 115 -11.58 7.07 -11.26
C PRO A 115 -10.39 8.04 -11.38
N ILE A 116 -9.19 7.64 -10.95
CA ILE A 116 -7.98 8.47 -10.96
C ILE A 116 -7.41 8.63 -12.38
N ILE A 117 -7.61 7.64 -13.24
CA ILE A 117 -7.19 7.67 -14.66
C ILE A 117 -7.79 8.88 -15.40
N TYR A 118 -9.00 9.30 -15.02
CA TYR A 118 -9.68 10.44 -15.63
C TYR A 118 -9.25 11.80 -15.04
N SER A 119 -8.30 11.81 -14.11
CA SER A 119 -7.77 13.03 -13.53
C SER A 119 -6.94 13.82 -14.56
N ARG A 120 -6.98 15.16 -14.47
CA ARG A 120 -6.13 16.07 -15.26
C ARG A 120 -4.86 16.48 -14.53
N GLU A 121 -4.69 16.01 -13.30
CA GLU A 121 -3.59 16.35 -12.42
C GLU A 121 -2.35 15.54 -12.82
N LEU A 122 -1.34 16.22 -13.35
CA LEU A 122 -0.11 15.60 -13.84
C LEU A 122 0.54 14.63 -12.83
N PRO A 123 0.66 14.97 -11.52
CA PRO A 123 1.28 14.06 -10.56
C PRO A 123 0.52 12.74 -10.39
N LEU A 124 -0.81 12.73 -10.63
CA LEU A 124 -1.62 11.51 -10.56
C LEU A 124 -1.47 10.67 -11.82
N ILE A 125 -1.45 11.33 -12.99
CA ILE A 125 -1.22 10.70 -14.29
C ILE A 125 0.11 9.94 -14.27
N GLU A 126 1.18 10.59 -13.81
CA GLU A 126 2.53 10.01 -13.79
C GLU A 126 2.63 8.70 -13.00
N VAL A 127 1.83 8.54 -11.93
CA VAL A 127 1.89 7.33 -11.09
C VAL A 127 0.78 6.33 -11.41
N VAL A 128 -0.39 6.76 -11.86
CA VAL A 128 -1.55 5.85 -12.06
C VAL A 128 -1.38 4.98 -13.30
N PHE A 129 -0.85 5.53 -14.40
CA PHE A 129 -0.70 4.77 -15.65
C PHE A 129 0.33 3.64 -15.54
N PRO A 130 1.54 3.86 -15.01
CA PRO A 130 2.48 2.75 -14.78
C PRO A 130 1.90 1.69 -13.83
N CYS A 131 1.23 2.11 -12.76
CA CYS A 131 0.64 1.22 -11.78
C CYS A 131 -0.45 0.33 -12.39
N ILE A 132 -1.35 0.89 -13.20
CA ILE A 132 -2.49 0.12 -13.73
C ILE A 132 -2.05 -0.89 -14.79
N LEU A 133 -1.01 -0.59 -15.57
CA LEU A 133 -0.44 -1.51 -16.56
C LEU A 133 0.23 -2.73 -15.91
N LYS A 134 0.51 -2.69 -14.60
CA LYS A 134 1.00 -3.84 -13.86
C LYS A 134 -0.11 -4.81 -13.45
N LEU A 135 -1.38 -4.41 -13.57
CA LEU A 135 -2.49 -5.29 -13.22
C LEU A 135 -2.54 -6.53 -14.13
N PRO A 136 -2.66 -7.73 -13.56
CA PRO A 136 -2.69 -8.98 -14.32
C PRO A 136 -3.82 -9.16 -15.38
N MET A 137 -4.85 -8.33 -15.38
CA MET A 137 -5.96 -8.28 -16.35
C MET A 137 -5.62 -7.42 -17.57
N MET A 138 -4.63 -6.56 -17.43
CA MET A 138 -4.10 -5.71 -18.50
C MET A 138 -2.91 -6.37 -19.22
N ARG A 139 -2.58 -7.62 -18.86
CA ARG A 139 -1.48 -8.42 -19.39
C ARG A 139 -1.98 -9.67 -20.12
#